data_AF-A0A165GLF4-F1
#
_entry.id   AF-A0A165GLF4-F1
#
_cell.length_a   1.000
_cell.length_b   1.000
_cell.length_c   1.000
_cell.angle_alpha   90.00
_cell.angle_beta   90.00
_cell.angle_gamma   90.00
#
_symmetry.space_group_name_H-M   'P 1'
#
loop_
_entity.id
_entity.type
_entity.pdbx_description
1 polymer ?
#
loop_
_entity_poly.entity_id
_entity_poly.type
_entity_poly.pdbx_seq_one_letter_code
_entity_poly.pdbx_strand_id
1 'polypeptide(L)'
;MDGVSIENELSPIFVGMRDNQTTKYVWVSALAILLYEYALTFEDERRWIWGRRFGGLQALFYLNRYLPIIYQIINIVCFSLPGSSLTDTLCTAWLLIFVQIEMATQWSVAGLIVTYRVWALYQNTRAVKVGIAVAWVSANVAMVILAVISLTPDHVVAELAPGIIGRRICHGTEPLPLVILPALPTLLFDLLAFGLALWKLAQHSLLLRRLLGRGDAGIHTRVYRAMALDTTMYFVVMLASISVFTAILESRESLRVLWDPMVMVLGSVACSRMVMNLREVAGKPSITTTGGVSYVFELQRVASAREDPLHI
;
A
#
# COMPACT_ATOMS: atom_id res chain seq x y z
N MET A 1 4.98 34.45 -40.20
CA MET A 1 4.97 33.31 -39.26
C MET A 1 3.92 32.36 -39.80
N ASP A 2 4.39 31.30 -40.44
CA ASP A 2 3.55 30.39 -41.21
C ASP A 2 2.70 29.54 -40.27
N GLY A 3 1.44 29.27 -40.61
CA GLY A 3 0.49 28.54 -39.74
C GLY A 3 1.01 27.19 -39.24
N VAL A 4 1.90 26.55 -40.01
CA VAL A 4 2.58 25.29 -39.67
C VAL A 4 3.56 25.45 -38.48
N SER A 5 4.22 26.60 -38.35
CA SER A 5 5.10 26.90 -37.21
C SER A 5 4.30 27.08 -35.92
N ILE A 6 3.12 27.69 -36.01
CA ILE A 6 2.23 27.91 -34.87
C ILE A 6 1.62 26.57 -34.39
N GLU A 7 1.19 25.72 -35.33
CA GLU A 7 0.62 24.41 -35.02
C GLU A 7 1.62 23.47 -34.33
N ASN A 8 2.89 23.49 -34.77
CA ASN A 8 3.95 22.71 -34.15
C ASN A 8 4.22 23.15 -32.69
N GLU A 9 4.23 24.45 -32.41
CA GLU A 9 4.43 25.01 -31.06
C GLU A 9 3.24 24.76 -30.11
N LEU A 10 2.01 24.75 -30.63
CA LEU A 10 0.79 24.53 -29.84
C LEU A 10 0.52 23.05 -29.53
N SER A 11 0.96 22.14 -30.40
CA SER A 11 0.73 20.70 -30.25
C SER A 11 1.16 20.13 -28.88
N PRO A 12 2.37 20.39 -28.34
CA PRO A 12 2.76 19.88 -27.01
C PRO A 12 1.92 20.46 -25.88
N ILE A 13 1.50 21.72 -26.00
CA ILE A 13 0.68 22.41 -24.99
C ILE A 13 -0.71 21.76 -24.90
N PHE A 14 -1.33 21.45 -26.05
CA PHE A 14 -2.61 20.75 -26.07
C PHE A 14 -2.53 19.35 -25.46
N VAL A 15 -1.43 18.63 -25.72
CA VAL A 15 -1.19 17.31 -25.12
C VAL A 15 -1.04 17.43 -23.60
N GLY A 16 -0.20 18.33 -23.10
CA GLY A 16 -0.01 18.53 -21.66
C GLY A 16 -1.29 18.94 -20.92
N MET A 17 -2.14 19.78 -21.53
CA MET A 17 -3.45 20.13 -20.97
C MET A 17 -4.39 18.93 -20.87
N ARG A 18 -4.42 18.08 -21.90
CA ARG A 18 -5.24 16.85 -21.92
C ARG A 18 -4.75 15.84 -20.90
N ASP A 19 -3.45 15.65 -20.80
CA ASP A 19 -2.82 14.75 -19.85
C ASP A 19 -3.14 15.20 -18.41
N ASN A 20 -3.00 16.49 -18.09
CA ASN A 20 -3.37 17.04 -16.78
C ASN A 20 -4.86 16.84 -16.45
N GLN A 21 -5.75 17.08 -17.43
CA GLN A 21 -7.19 16.86 -17.22
C GLN A 21 -7.49 15.38 -16.94
N THR A 22 -6.80 14.47 -17.65
CA THR A 22 -6.91 13.02 -17.43
C THR A 22 -6.43 12.65 -16.02
N THR A 23 -5.30 13.19 -15.58
CA THR A 23 -4.79 13.04 -14.21
C THR A 23 -5.82 13.45 -13.17
N LYS A 24 -6.45 14.61 -13.32
CA LYS A 24 -7.51 15.06 -12.41
C LYS A 24 -8.68 14.07 -12.32
N TYR A 25 -9.15 13.56 -13.45
CA TYR A 25 -10.24 12.58 -13.44
C TYR A 25 -9.86 11.26 -12.76
N VAL A 26 -8.64 10.76 -13.00
CA VAL A 26 -8.15 9.54 -12.34
C VAL A 26 -8.04 9.75 -10.84
N TRP A 27 -7.52 10.89 -10.39
CA TRP A 27 -7.36 11.22 -8.97
C TRP A 27 -8.69 11.33 -8.23
N VAL A 28 -9.70 11.97 -8.84
CA VAL A 28 -11.05 12.03 -8.28
C VAL A 28 -11.70 10.65 -8.26
N SER A 29 -11.51 9.85 -9.32
CA SER A 29 -12.03 8.48 -9.39
C SER A 29 -11.42 7.59 -8.31
N ALA A 30 -10.11 7.73 -8.04
CA ALA A 30 -9.42 7.01 -6.98
C ALA A 30 -10.02 7.34 -5.60
N LEU A 31 -10.27 8.63 -5.31
CA LEU A 31 -10.95 9.03 -4.08
C LEU A 31 -12.36 8.42 -3.98
N ALA A 32 -13.12 8.44 -5.08
CA ALA A 32 -14.46 7.87 -5.09
C ALA A 32 -14.46 6.36 -4.79
N ILE A 33 -13.54 5.60 -5.38
CA ILE A 33 -13.35 4.17 -5.09
C ILE A 33 -12.99 3.96 -3.62
N LEU A 34 -12.07 4.76 -3.08
CA LEU A 34 -11.62 4.66 -1.69
C LEU A 34 -12.76 4.92 -0.70
N LEU A 35 -13.56 5.96 -0.93
CA LEU A 35 -14.72 6.30 -0.11
C LEU A 35 -15.83 5.26 -0.23
N TYR A 36 -16.05 4.71 -1.43
CA TYR A 36 -17.01 3.66 -1.66
C TYR A 36 -16.65 2.37 -0.90
N GLU A 37 -15.39 1.95 -0.97
CA GLU A 37 -14.88 0.81 -0.20
C GLU A 37 -14.96 1.06 1.31
N TYR A 38 -14.73 2.30 1.76
CA TYR A 38 -14.90 2.68 3.15
C TYR A 38 -16.35 2.48 3.61
N ALA A 39 -17.32 2.97 2.83
CA ALA A 39 -18.74 2.85 3.14
C ALA A 39 -19.19 1.38 3.20
N LEU A 40 -18.75 0.55 2.25
CA LEU A 40 -19.09 -0.87 2.21
C LEU A 40 -18.54 -1.65 3.41
N THR A 41 -17.31 -1.36 3.82
CA THR A 41 -16.62 -2.12 4.86
C THR A 41 -16.78 -1.52 6.26
N PHE A 42 -17.59 -0.47 6.41
CA PHE A 42 -17.79 0.23 7.67
C PHE A 42 -18.46 -0.66 8.74
N GLU A 43 -19.45 -1.47 8.36
CA GLU A 43 -20.12 -2.38 9.29
C GLU A 43 -19.16 -3.45 9.82
N ASP A 44 -18.36 -4.03 8.93
CA ASP A 44 -17.33 -5.00 9.29
C ASP A 44 -16.24 -4.38 10.17
N GLU A 45 -15.82 -3.15 9.88
CA GLU A 45 -14.86 -2.41 10.70
C GLU A 45 -15.40 -2.22 12.13
N ARG A 46 -16.65 -1.74 12.25
CA ARG A 46 -17.30 -1.55 13.55
C ARG A 46 -17.38 -2.86 14.32
N ARG A 47 -17.75 -3.96 13.66
CA ARG A 47 -17.93 -5.27 14.29
C ARG A 47 -16.61 -5.90 14.75
N TRP A 48 -15.56 -5.83 13.93
CA TRP A 48 -14.33 -6.59 14.16
C TRP A 48 -13.18 -5.78 14.76
N ILE A 49 -13.25 -4.45 14.72
CA ILE A 49 -12.12 -3.58 15.06
C ILE A 49 -12.42 -2.67 16.25
N TRP A 50 -13.55 -1.96 16.26
CA TRP A 50 -13.80 -0.89 17.25
C TRP A 50 -13.92 -1.38 18.71
N GLY A 51 -14.41 -2.59 18.94
CA GLY A 51 -14.64 -3.13 20.29
C GLY A 51 -13.46 -3.90 20.93
N ARG A 52 -12.28 -3.93 20.30
CA ARG A 52 -11.13 -4.72 20.78
C ARG A 52 -10.04 -3.83 21.39
N ARG A 53 -9.19 -4.45 22.22
CA ARG A 53 -8.03 -3.78 22.83
C ARG A 53 -7.10 -3.23 21.76
N PHE A 54 -6.71 -1.97 21.91
CA PHE A 54 -5.79 -1.29 21.03
C PHE A 54 -4.44 -2.02 21.02
N GLY A 55 -3.97 -2.38 19.82
CA GLY A 55 -2.70 -3.07 19.62
C GLY A 55 -2.05 -2.66 18.29
N GLY A 56 -0.78 -3.04 18.08
CA GLY A 56 0.00 -2.58 16.93
C GLY A 56 -0.68 -2.82 15.57
N LEU A 57 -1.27 -3.99 15.35
CA LEU A 57 -1.99 -4.29 14.10
C LEU A 57 -3.24 -3.42 13.90
N GLN A 58 -3.90 -2.99 14.98
CA GLN A 58 -5.05 -2.09 14.91
C GLN A 58 -4.62 -0.65 14.58
N ALA A 59 -3.51 -0.18 15.16
CA ALA A 59 -2.92 1.10 14.79
C ALA A 59 -2.52 1.12 13.30
N LEU A 60 -1.85 0.07 12.82
CA LEU A 60 -1.47 -0.06 11.41
C LEU A 60 -2.68 -0.11 10.47
N PHE A 61 -3.76 -0.78 10.87
CA PHE A 61 -4.99 -0.78 10.11
C PHE A 61 -5.57 0.63 9.97
N TYR A 62 -5.62 1.41 11.06
CA TYR A 62 -6.11 2.78 11.00
C TYR A 62 -5.21 3.69 10.18
N LEU A 63 -3.89 3.56 10.30
CA LEU A 63 -2.94 4.31 9.48
C LEU A 63 -3.14 3.98 7.99
N ASN A 64 -3.20 2.69 7.63
CA ASN A 64 -3.41 2.24 6.26
C ASN A 64 -4.75 2.71 5.66
N ARG A 65 -5.80 2.83 6.49
CA ARG A 65 -7.15 3.14 6.04
C ARG A 65 -7.44 4.64 5.98
N TYR A 66 -6.98 5.41 6.97
CA TYR A 66 -7.33 6.84 7.08
C TYR A 66 -6.28 7.78 6.47
N LEU A 67 -4.98 7.42 6.47
CA LEU A 67 -3.96 8.28 5.87
C LEU A 67 -4.16 8.47 4.36
N PRO A 68 -4.45 7.42 3.55
CA PRO A 68 -4.70 7.60 2.12
C PRO A 68 -5.86 8.57 1.80
N ILE A 69 -6.88 8.61 2.65
CA ILE A 69 -8.01 9.54 2.48
C ILE A 69 -7.51 10.98 2.64
N ILE A 70 -6.73 11.25 3.67
CA ILE A 70 -6.18 12.57 3.95
C ILE A 70 -5.24 13.00 2.82
N TYR A 71 -4.32 12.13 2.41
CA TYR A 71 -3.41 12.39 1.31
C TYR A 71 -4.17 12.70 0.02
N GLN A 72 -5.16 11.88 -0.35
CA GLN A 72 -5.94 12.05 -1.58
C GLN A 72 -6.76 13.36 -1.59
N ILE A 73 -7.31 13.77 -0.46
CA ILE A 73 -8.05 15.04 -0.35
C ILE A 73 -7.09 16.22 -0.59
N ILE A 74 -5.94 16.24 0.09
CA ILE A 74 -4.94 17.31 -0.08
C ILE A 74 -4.48 17.36 -1.54
N ASN A 75 -4.21 16.21 -2.13
CA ASN A 75 -3.83 16.03 -3.51
C ASN A 75 -4.84 16.62 -4.50
N ILE A 76 -6.14 16.35 -4.33
CA ILE A 76 -7.19 16.93 -5.17
C ILE A 76 -7.31 18.44 -4.97
N VAL A 77 -7.17 18.93 -3.74
CA VAL A 77 -7.18 20.36 -3.45
C VAL A 77 -6.04 21.05 -4.17
N CYS A 78 -4.80 20.54 -4.03
CA CYS A 78 -3.61 21.05 -4.71
C CYS A 78 -3.76 21.07 -6.24
N PHE A 79 -4.31 19.99 -6.84
CA PHE A 79 -4.58 19.93 -8.28
C PHE A 79 -5.67 20.90 -8.75
N SER A 80 -6.58 21.28 -7.86
CA SER A 80 -7.73 22.14 -8.16
C SER A 80 -7.48 23.62 -7.90
N LEU A 81 -6.32 23.98 -7.36
CA LEU A 81 -5.97 25.37 -7.09
C LEU A 81 -5.96 26.20 -8.38
N PRO A 82 -6.45 27.46 -8.33
CA PRO A 82 -6.34 28.38 -9.44
C PRO A 82 -4.88 28.63 -9.82
N GLY A 83 -4.60 28.79 -11.11
CA GLY A 83 -3.25 29.05 -11.61
C GLY A 83 -2.57 30.28 -10.99
N SER A 84 -3.35 31.26 -10.51
CA SER A 84 -2.85 32.44 -9.80
C SER A 84 -2.20 32.12 -8.45
N SER A 85 -2.59 31.02 -7.81
CA SER A 85 -2.10 30.58 -6.50
C SER A 85 -0.96 29.57 -6.60
N LEU A 86 -0.68 29.07 -7.81
CA LEU A 86 0.44 28.15 -8.06
C LEU A 86 1.74 28.96 -8.14
N THR A 87 2.63 28.69 -7.19
CA THR A 87 4.03 29.15 -7.17
C THR A 87 4.95 27.97 -7.41
N ASP A 88 6.15 28.23 -7.94
CA ASP A 88 7.15 27.17 -8.16
C ASP A 88 7.48 26.47 -6.83
N THR A 89 7.61 27.22 -5.74
CA THR A 89 7.83 26.66 -4.40
C THR A 89 6.73 25.69 -3.96
N LEU A 90 5.46 26.03 -4.22
CA LEU A 90 4.33 25.16 -3.88
C LEU A 90 4.33 23.89 -4.74
N CYS A 91 4.57 24.02 -6.05
CA CYS A 91 4.65 22.88 -6.96
C CYS A 91 5.79 21.92 -6.57
N THR A 92 6.97 22.45 -6.27
CA THR A 92 8.13 21.67 -5.83
C THR A 92 7.86 20.98 -4.49
N ALA A 93 7.33 21.71 -3.50
CA ALA A 93 7.01 21.13 -2.20
C ALA A 93 5.94 20.04 -2.30
N TRP A 94 4.96 20.22 -3.17
CA TRP A 94 3.89 19.23 -3.33
C TRP A 94 4.36 17.99 -4.11
N LEU A 95 4.95 18.15 -5.29
CA LEU A 95 5.34 17.01 -6.14
C LEU A 95 6.59 16.27 -5.64
N LEU A 96 7.62 16.99 -5.16
CA LEU A 96 8.88 16.36 -4.74
C LEU A 96 8.90 15.93 -3.27
N ILE A 97 8.08 16.55 -2.41
CA ILE A 97 8.08 16.24 -0.97
C ILE A 97 6.79 15.53 -0.58
N PHE A 98 5.63 16.15 -0.78
CA PHE A 98 4.36 15.61 -0.26
C PHE A 98 3.97 14.27 -0.90
N VAL A 99 3.96 14.17 -2.24
CA VAL A 99 3.62 12.94 -2.96
C VAL A 99 4.60 11.80 -2.62
N GLN A 100 5.87 12.13 -2.39
CA GLN A 100 6.88 11.13 -2.04
C GLN A 100 6.74 10.62 -0.61
N ILE A 101 6.41 11.51 0.34
CA ILE A 101 6.09 11.12 1.72
C ILE A 101 4.85 10.25 1.75
N GLU A 102 3.82 10.57 0.97
CA GLU A 102 2.62 9.76 0.80
C GLU A 102 2.96 8.35 0.32
N MET A 103 3.68 8.22 -0.79
CA MET A 103 4.10 6.93 -1.34
C MET A 103 4.91 6.12 -0.33
N ALA A 104 5.92 6.75 0.27
CA ALA A 104 6.78 6.12 1.26
C ALA A 104 5.97 5.60 2.43
N THR A 105 5.10 6.43 3.01
CA THR A 105 4.25 6.07 4.15
C THR A 105 3.36 4.88 3.80
N GLN A 106 2.72 4.91 2.64
CA GLN A 106 1.80 3.85 2.23
C GLN A 106 2.51 2.51 2.08
N TRP A 107 3.66 2.49 1.40
CA TRP A 107 4.43 1.28 1.19
C TRP A 107 5.05 0.76 2.49
N SER A 108 5.53 1.65 3.36
CA SER A 108 6.02 1.27 4.69
C SER A 108 4.93 0.57 5.50
N VAL A 109 3.73 1.15 5.55
CA VAL A 109 2.61 0.59 6.31
C VAL A 109 2.15 -0.75 5.73
N ALA A 110 2.00 -0.85 4.41
CA ALA A 110 1.63 -2.10 3.73
C ALA A 110 2.67 -3.20 3.98
N GLY A 111 3.96 -2.90 3.78
CA GLY A 111 5.05 -3.85 4.02
C GLY A 111 5.14 -4.29 5.49
N LEU A 112 4.80 -3.40 6.43
CA LEU A 112 4.78 -3.75 7.84
C LEU A 112 3.61 -4.70 8.18
N ILE A 113 2.42 -4.49 7.60
CA ILE A 113 1.29 -5.43 7.73
C ILE A 113 1.66 -6.82 7.21
N VAL A 114 2.32 -6.88 6.05
CA VAL A 114 2.79 -8.15 5.46
C VAL A 114 3.86 -8.80 6.37
N THR A 115 4.79 -8.02 6.90
CA THR A 115 5.80 -8.47 7.88
C THR A 115 5.14 -9.12 9.10
N TYR A 116 4.14 -8.44 9.69
CA TYR A 116 3.39 -8.95 10.84
C TYR A 116 2.73 -10.31 10.54
N ARG A 117 2.28 -10.54 9.31
CA ARG A 117 1.71 -11.83 8.93
C ARG A 117 2.72 -12.93 8.80
N VAL A 118 3.84 -12.68 8.12
CA VAL A 118 4.94 -13.65 8.04
C VAL A 118 5.43 -13.99 9.46
N TRP A 119 5.49 -12.98 10.32
CA TRP A 119 5.83 -13.15 11.74
C TRP A 119 4.86 -14.07 12.48
N ALA A 120 3.56 -13.89 12.27
CA ALA A 120 2.51 -14.75 12.83
C ALA A 120 2.52 -16.17 12.25
N LEU A 121 2.97 -16.36 11.01
CA LEU A 121 3.05 -17.67 10.35
C LEU A 121 4.25 -18.50 10.82
N TYR A 122 5.36 -17.83 11.13
CA TYR A 122 6.64 -18.44 11.54
C TYR A 122 6.90 -18.34 13.05
N GLN A 123 5.88 -18.62 13.87
CA GLN A 123 5.88 -18.47 15.34
C GLN A 123 7.16 -18.99 16.03
N ASN A 124 7.72 -20.11 15.58
CA ASN A 124 8.82 -20.79 16.29
C ASN A 124 10.24 -20.46 15.78
N THR A 125 10.40 -19.82 14.62
CA THR A 125 11.73 -19.62 14.00
C THR A 125 12.20 -18.18 14.11
N ARG A 126 12.91 -17.84 15.20
CA ARG A 126 13.44 -16.49 15.46
C ARG A 126 14.26 -15.91 14.30
N ALA A 127 15.01 -16.76 13.59
CA ALA A 127 15.79 -16.34 12.42
C ALA A 127 14.92 -15.72 11.31
N VAL A 128 13.78 -16.33 10.98
CA VAL A 128 12.85 -15.79 9.96
C VAL A 128 12.23 -14.48 10.43
N LYS A 129 11.92 -14.38 11.73
CA LYS A 129 11.34 -13.17 12.34
C LYS A 129 12.27 -11.97 12.26
N VAL A 130 13.54 -12.18 12.62
CA VAL A 130 14.58 -11.13 12.52
C VAL A 130 14.89 -10.84 11.05
N GLY A 131 15.02 -11.88 10.22
CA GLY A 131 15.32 -11.74 8.80
C GLY A 131 14.28 -10.91 8.05
N ILE A 132 12.98 -11.16 8.27
CA ILE A 132 11.92 -10.39 7.60
C ILE A 132 11.86 -8.95 8.08
N ALA A 133 12.09 -8.70 9.38
CA ALA A 133 12.11 -7.35 9.93
C ALA A 133 13.30 -6.54 9.38
N VAL A 134 14.50 -7.15 9.33
CA VAL A 134 15.68 -6.53 8.73
C VAL A 134 15.48 -6.29 7.23
N ALA A 135 14.90 -7.25 6.51
CA ALA A 135 14.55 -7.09 5.10
C ALA A 135 13.60 -5.92 4.88
N TRP A 136 12.55 -5.79 5.71
CA TRP A 136 11.61 -4.67 5.65
C TRP A 136 12.33 -3.32 5.91
N VAL A 137 13.14 -3.20 6.96
CA VAL A 137 13.89 -1.96 7.24
C VAL A 137 14.83 -1.62 6.07
N SER A 138 15.57 -2.60 5.57
CA SER A 138 16.50 -2.41 4.45
C SER A 138 15.79 -1.97 3.18
N ALA A 139 14.62 -2.53 2.87
CA ALA A 139 13.82 -2.16 1.71
C ALA A 139 13.30 -0.72 1.82
N ASN A 140 12.85 -0.29 3.00
CA ASN A 140 12.40 1.09 3.23
C ASN A 140 13.56 2.09 3.12
N VAL A 141 14.72 1.79 3.72
CA VAL A 141 15.90 2.64 3.61
C VAL A 141 16.37 2.75 2.17
N ALA A 142 16.44 1.63 1.44
CA ALA A 142 16.81 1.62 0.03
C ALA A 142 15.82 2.42 -0.82
N MET A 143 14.51 2.26 -0.59
CA MET A 143 13.47 3.03 -1.29
C MET A 143 13.65 4.54 -1.08
N VAL A 144 13.86 5.00 0.16
CA VAL A 144 14.06 6.42 0.47
C VAL A 144 15.32 6.97 -0.20
N ILE A 145 16.44 6.25 -0.13
CA ILE A 145 17.70 6.66 -0.76
C ILE A 145 17.53 6.76 -2.28
N LEU A 146 16.94 5.74 -2.90
CA LEU A 146 16.74 5.71 -4.35
C LEU A 146 15.74 6.78 -4.80
N ALA A 147 14.71 7.08 -3.99
CA ALA A 147 13.79 8.16 -4.26
C ALA A 147 14.52 9.51 -4.28
N VAL A 148 15.34 9.80 -3.26
CA VAL A 148 16.14 11.04 -3.21
C VAL A 148 17.06 11.13 -4.41
N ILE A 149 17.83 10.07 -4.73
CA ILE A 149 18.74 10.08 -5.88
C ILE A 149 17.97 10.32 -7.18
N SER A 150 16.84 9.64 -7.37
CA SER A 150 16.04 9.75 -8.59
C SER A 150 15.41 11.13 -8.76
N LEU A 151 15.10 11.83 -7.66
CA LEU A 151 14.39 13.13 -7.67
C LEU A 151 15.30 14.35 -7.59
N THR A 152 16.55 14.21 -7.13
CA THR A 152 17.51 15.32 -7.09
C THR A 152 17.73 16.06 -8.41
N PRO A 153 17.69 15.43 -9.61
CA PRO A 153 17.79 16.15 -10.87
C PRO A 153 16.48 16.79 -11.34
N ASP A 154 15.35 16.58 -10.64
CA ASP A 154 14.04 17.05 -11.09
C ASP A 154 13.87 18.55 -10.82
N HIS A 155 13.74 19.33 -11.90
CA HIS A 155 13.37 20.74 -11.83
C HIS A 155 11.86 20.88 -12.07
N VAL A 156 11.14 21.22 -11.01
CA VAL A 156 9.68 21.44 -11.06
C VAL A 156 9.38 22.92 -11.23
N VAL A 157 8.59 23.24 -12.25
CA VAL A 157 8.15 24.62 -12.54
C VAL A 157 6.63 24.69 -12.66
N ALA A 158 6.06 25.85 -12.32
CA ALA A 158 4.63 26.11 -12.47
C ALA A 158 4.26 26.72 -13.83
N GLU A 159 5.23 27.21 -14.61
CA GLU A 159 5.00 27.91 -15.88
C GLU A 159 4.84 26.93 -17.06
N LEU A 160 3.67 26.87 -17.69
CA LEU A 160 3.36 25.91 -18.75
C LEU A 160 4.18 26.14 -20.05
N ALA A 161 4.52 27.39 -20.36
CA ALA A 161 5.42 27.76 -21.45
C ALA A 161 5.90 29.22 -21.24
N PRO A 162 7.14 29.57 -21.64
CA PRO A 162 7.61 30.94 -21.58
C PRO A 162 6.71 31.85 -22.44
N GLY A 163 6.02 32.80 -21.81
CA GLY A 163 5.20 33.81 -22.49
C GLY A 163 3.67 33.56 -22.53
N ILE A 164 3.16 32.42 -22.05
CA ILE A 164 1.70 32.19 -21.94
C ILE A 164 1.19 32.66 -20.57
N ILE A 165 0.80 33.92 -20.51
CA ILE A 165 0.26 34.55 -19.30
C ILE A 165 -1.12 33.95 -18.98
N GLY A 166 -1.26 33.37 -17.78
CA GLY A 166 -2.57 33.06 -17.18
C GLY A 166 -2.89 31.59 -16.91
N ARG A 167 -2.05 30.62 -17.34
CA ARG A 167 -2.30 29.19 -17.05
C ARG A 167 -1.02 28.51 -16.51
N ARG A 168 -0.96 28.36 -15.19
CA ARG A 168 0.11 27.67 -14.47
C ARG A 168 -0.27 26.23 -14.16
N ILE A 169 0.66 25.29 -14.34
CA ILE A 169 0.50 23.85 -14.08
C ILE A 169 1.84 23.34 -13.53
N CYS A 170 1.81 22.60 -12.42
CA CYS A 170 3.00 21.96 -11.88
C CYS A 170 3.45 20.80 -12.79
N HIS A 171 4.66 20.88 -13.34
CA HIS A 171 5.26 19.78 -14.09
C HIS A 171 6.79 19.76 -13.90
N GLY A 172 7.39 18.59 -14.06
CA GLY A 172 8.86 18.44 -14.14
C GLY A 172 9.35 18.73 -15.55
N THR A 173 10.50 19.38 -15.67
CA THR A 173 11.10 19.73 -16.97
C THR A 173 12.11 18.71 -17.47
N GLU A 174 12.62 17.86 -16.58
CA GLU A 174 13.67 16.89 -16.90
C GLU A 174 13.09 15.48 -17.08
N PRO A 175 13.59 14.71 -18.07
CA PRO A 175 13.28 13.29 -18.18
C PRO A 175 13.99 12.54 -17.04
N LEU A 176 13.21 11.83 -16.21
CA LEU A 176 13.75 11.01 -15.11
C LEU A 176 13.70 9.52 -15.47
N PRO A 177 14.75 8.95 -16.09
CA PRO A 177 14.77 7.53 -16.48
C PRO A 177 14.76 6.56 -15.27
N LEU A 178 15.04 7.06 -14.07
CA LEU A 178 15.14 6.26 -12.84
C LEU A 178 13.88 6.28 -11.97
N VAL A 179 12.76 6.78 -12.46
CA VAL A 179 11.49 6.91 -11.70
C VAL A 179 10.99 5.62 -11.06
N ILE A 180 11.24 4.48 -11.70
CA ILE A 180 10.77 3.17 -11.23
C ILE A 180 11.74 2.57 -10.19
N LEU A 181 12.98 3.06 -10.12
CA LEU A 181 14.02 2.50 -9.28
C LEU A 181 13.66 2.44 -7.78
N PRO A 182 12.99 3.45 -7.19
CA PRO A 182 12.52 3.41 -5.80
C PRO A 182 11.48 2.30 -5.52
N ALA A 183 10.79 1.81 -6.56
CA ALA A 183 9.80 0.74 -6.47
C ALA A 183 10.38 -0.66 -6.31
N LEU A 184 11.61 -0.87 -6.79
CA LEU A 184 12.20 -2.20 -6.82
C LEU A 184 12.47 -2.80 -5.43
N PRO A 185 13.03 -2.08 -4.44
CA PRO A 185 13.31 -2.67 -3.13
C PRO A 185 12.05 -3.16 -2.41
N THR A 186 10.95 -2.42 -2.49
CA THR A 186 9.67 -2.79 -1.85
C THR A 186 8.99 -3.95 -2.56
N LEU A 187 9.06 -4.00 -3.89
CA LEU A 187 8.60 -5.14 -4.69
C LEU A 187 9.37 -6.44 -4.38
N LEU A 188 10.70 -6.34 -4.28
CA LEU A 188 11.54 -7.49 -3.92
C LEU A 188 11.23 -7.97 -2.50
N PHE A 189 10.98 -7.05 -1.58
CA PHE A 189 10.52 -7.39 -0.24
C PHE A 189 9.16 -8.10 -0.25
N ASP A 190 8.18 -7.58 -0.99
CA ASP A 190 6.85 -8.18 -1.09
C ASP A 190 6.92 -9.57 -1.74
N LEU A 191 7.76 -9.76 -2.75
CA LEU A 191 8.02 -11.07 -3.38
C LEU A 191 8.65 -12.06 -2.38
N LEU A 192 9.64 -11.61 -1.59
CA LEU A 192 10.27 -12.42 -0.55
C LEU A 192 9.24 -12.84 0.51
N ALA A 193 8.45 -11.88 1.00
CA ALA A 193 7.44 -12.13 2.02
C ALA A 193 6.34 -13.07 1.51
N PHE A 194 5.89 -12.88 0.28
CA PHE A 194 4.94 -13.75 -0.40
C PHE A 194 5.50 -15.17 -0.56
N GLY A 195 6.75 -15.30 -1.01
CA GLY A 195 7.44 -16.58 -1.15
C GLY A 195 7.54 -17.34 0.17
N LEU A 196 7.92 -16.65 1.26
CA LEU A 196 7.96 -17.25 2.60
C LEU A 196 6.57 -17.66 3.08
N ALA A 197 5.55 -16.82 2.86
CA ALA A 197 4.18 -17.14 3.25
C ALA A 197 3.67 -18.40 2.53
N LEU A 198 3.88 -18.50 1.22
CA LEU A 198 3.51 -19.68 0.43
C LEU A 198 4.32 -20.91 0.80
N TRP A 199 5.64 -20.77 1.00
CA TRP A 199 6.51 -21.89 1.36
C TRP A 199 6.06 -22.55 2.66
N LYS A 200 5.83 -21.74 3.70
CA LYS A 200 5.37 -22.25 5.00
C LYS A 200 4.02 -22.93 4.91
N LEU A 201 3.13 -22.38 4.11
CA LEU A 201 1.81 -22.95 3.87
C LEU A 201 1.90 -24.27 3.11
N ALA A 202 2.71 -24.35 2.05
CA ALA A 202 2.95 -25.56 1.30
C ALA A 202 3.53 -26.65 2.22
N GLN A 203 4.51 -26.30 3.04
CA GLN A 203 5.08 -27.20 4.03
C GLN A 203 4.02 -27.72 5.01
N HIS A 204 3.19 -26.82 5.56
CA HIS A 204 2.16 -27.20 6.54
C HIS A 204 1.04 -28.04 5.91
N SER A 205 0.59 -27.69 4.71
CA SER A 205 -0.46 -28.44 3.99
C SER A 205 0.02 -29.81 3.51
N LEU A 206 1.27 -29.94 3.05
CA LEU A 206 1.89 -31.21 2.70
C LEU A 206 2.10 -32.09 3.93
N LEU A 207 2.55 -31.52 5.05
CA LEU A 207 2.74 -32.24 6.30
C LEU A 207 1.41 -32.74 6.88
N LEU A 208 0.37 -31.90 6.90
CA LEU A 208 -0.97 -32.30 7.36
C LEU A 208 -1.59 -33.36 6.44
N ARG A 209 -1.42 -33.25 5.12
CA ARG A 209 -1.88 -34.28 4.17
C ARG A 209 -1.19 -35.63 4.39
N ARG A 210 0.06 -35.63 4.85
CA ARG A 210 0.82 -36.86 5.16
C ARG A 210 0.45 -37.46 6.51
N LEU A 211 0.12 -36.64 7.51
CA LEU A 211 -0.10 -37.10 8.90
C LEU A 211 -1.57 -37.37 9.25
N LEU A 212 -2.51 -36.62 8.69
CA LEU A 212 -3.92 -36.68 9.05
C LEU A 212 -4.75 -36.96 7.80
N GLY A 213 -5.15 -38.22 7.66
CA GLY A 213 -6.21 -38.60 6.74
C GLY A 213 -7.49 -37.85 7.07
N ARG A 214 -7.79 -36.79 6.32
CA ARG A 214 -9.09 -36.12 6.05
C ARG A 214 -10.01 -35.70 7.22
N GLY A 215 -9.69 -36.01 8.48
CA GLY A 215 -10.66 -36.00 9.58
C GLY A 215 -10.84 -34.71 10.39
N ASP A 216 -9.77 -34.07 10.87
CA ASP A 216 -9.94 -33.17 12.05
C ASP A 216 -9.19 -31.82 12.01
N ALA A 217 -8.71 -31.40 10.84
CA ALA A 217 -7.88 -30.19 10.69
C ALA A 217 -8.67 -28.91 10.29
N GLY A 218 -9.98 -28.85 10.54
CA GLY A 218 -10.88 -27.89 9.90
C GLY A 218 -10.55 -26.40 10.13
N ILE A 219 -10.29 -26.00 11.38
CA ILE A 219 -10.15 -24.58 11.76
C ILE A 219 -8.79 -24.03 11.37
N HIS A 220 -7.70 -24.68 11.80
CA HIS A 220 -6.35 -24.24 11.46
C HIS A 220 -6.15 -24.19 9.95
N THR A 221 -6.58 -25.24 9.23
CA THR A 221 -6.48 -25.27 7.76
C THR A 221 -7.29 -24.15 7.11
N ARG A 222 -8.47 -23.79 7.65
CA ARG A 222 -9.28 -22.67 7.15
C ARG A 222 -8.60 -21.32 7.35
N VAL A 223 -8.02 -21.06 8.53
CA VAL A 223 -7.27 -19.82 8.82
C VAL A 223 -6.04 -19.70 7.92
N TYR A 224 -5.24 -20.77 7.82
CA TYR A 224 -4.05 -20.78 6.96
C TYR A 224 -4.40 -20.60 5.47
N ARG A 225 -5.47 -21.25 4.99
CA ARG A 225 -5.96 -21.07 3.62
C ARG A 225 -6.46 -19.65 3.35
N ALA A 226 -7.22 -19.07 4.27
CA ALA A 226 -7.69 -17.70 4.14
C ALA A 226 -6.51 -16.71 4.10
N MET A 227 -5.55 -16.85 5.02
CA MET A 227 -4.33 -16.02 5.03
C MET A 227 -3.56 -16.09 3.70
N ALA A 228 -3.46 -17.27 3.10
CA ALA A 228 -2.77 -17.47 1.83
C ALA A 228 -3.51 -16.83 0.66
N LEU A 229 -4.83 -17.02 0.60
CA LEU A 229 -5.66 -16.43 -0.45
C LEU A 229 -5.60 -14.90 -0.38
N ASP A 230 -5.72 -14.31 0.81
CA ASP A 230 -5.60 -12.87 1.00
C ASP A 230 -4.22 -12.33 0.58
N THR A 231 -3.14 -13.02 0.98
CA THR A 231 -1.77 -12.60 0.65
C THR A 231 -1.49 -12.73 -0.86
N THR A 232 -2.04 -13.78 -1.49
CA THR A 232 -1.93 -13.97 -2.95
C THR A 232 -2.73 -12.91 -3.70
N MET A 233 -3.96 -12.61 -3.26
CA MET A 233 -4.77 -11.56 -3.88
C MET A 233 -4.09 -10.19 -3.75
N TYR A 234 -3.55 -9.86 -2.57
CA TYR A 234 -2.77 -8.63 -2.39
C TYR A 234 -1.59 -8.56 -3.38
N PHE A 235 -0.77 -9.61 -3.44
CA PHE A 235 0.40 -9.63 -4.32
C PHE A 235 0.00 -9.49 -5.80
N VAL A 236 -1.04 -10.19 -6.25
CA VAL A 236 -1.54 -10.11 -7.63
C VAL A 236 -2.07 -8.71 -7.95
N VAL A 237 -2.85 -8.10 -7.06
CA VAL A 237 -3.39 -6.75 -7.24
C VAL A 237 -2.26 -5.72 -7.31
N MET A 238 -1.28 -5.81 -6.42
CA MET A 238 -0.14 -4.88 -6.41
C MET A 238 0.75 -5.06 -7.64
N LEU A 239 1.06 -6.31 -8.02
CA LEU A 239 1.84 -6.60 -9.23
C LEU A 239 1.14 -6.09 -10.49
N ALA A 240 -0.17 -6.33 -10.62
CA ALA A 240 -0.97 -5.81 -11.74
C ALA A 240 -0.98 -4.28 -11.74
N SER A 241 -1.19 -3.64 -10.60
CA SER A 241 -1.21 -2.18 -10.48
C SER A 241 0.11 -1.54 -10.88
N ILE A 242 1.23 -2.13 -10.47
CA ILE A 242 2.57 -1.66 -10.83
C ILE A 242 2.88 -1.94 -12.30
N SER A 243 2.44 -3.06 -12.86
CA SER A 243 2.61 -3.34 -14.29
C SER A 243 1.87 -2.33 -15.18
N VAL A 244 0.69 -1.88 -14.75
CA VAL A 244 -0.05 -0.79 -15.42
C VAL A 244 0.72 0.52 -15.28
N PHE A 245 1.28 0.79 -14.10
CA PHE A 245 2.09 1.99 -13.89
C PHE A 245 3.31 2.05 -14.83
N THR A 246 4.06 0.96 -14.92
CA THR A 246 5.23 0.89 -15.80
C THR A 246 4.85 1.03 -17.27
N ALA A 247 3.74 0.45 -17.70
CA ALA A 247 3.25 0.60 -19.08
C ALA A 247 2.82 2.05 -19.39
N ILE A 248 2.24 2.76 -18.41
CA ILE A 248 1.91 4.19 -18.55
C ILE A 248 3.18 5.02 -18.68
N LEU A 249 4.19 4.76 -17.84
CA LEU A 249 5.47 5.47 -17.88
C LEU A 249 6.23 5.24 -19.20
N GLU A 250 6.23 4.02 -19.73
CA GLU A 250 6.81 3.72 -21.05
C GLU A 250 6.10 4.47 -22.18
N SER A 251 4.80 4.73 -22.04
CA SER A 251 4.03 5.44 -23.05
C SER A 251 4.36 6.92 -23.11
N ARG A 252 4.37 7.60 -21.94
CA ARG A 252 4.58 9.05 -21.81
C ARG A 252 5.07 9.39 -20.41
N GLU A 253 6.20 10.09 -20.34
CA GLU A 253 6.75 10.60 -19.08
C GLU A 253 5.87 11.67 -18.42
N SER A 254 5.06 12.40 -19.20
CA SER A 254 4.09 13.39 -18.71
C SER A 254 3.01 12.78 -17.80
N LEU A 255 2.78 11.46 -17.89
CA LEU A 255 1.77 10.73 -17.11
C LEU A 255 2.34 10.12 -15.83
N ARG A 256 3.54 10.54 -15.40
CA ARG A 256 4.23 9.98 -14.24
C ARG A 256 3.41 9.95 -12.96
N VAL A 257 2.56 10.95 -12.73
CA VAL A 257 1.77 11.06 -11.49
C VAL A 257 0.32 10.59 -11.70
N LEU A 258 -0.02 10.12 -12.91
CA LEU A 258 -1.39 9.74 -13.27
C LEU A 258 -1.92 8.61 -12.38
N TRP A 259 -1.11 7.57 -12.18
CA TRP A 259 -1.54 6.30 -11.61
C TRP A 259 -1.23 6.12 -10.13
N ASP A 260 -0.39 6.98 -9.56
CA ASP A 260 0.00 7.00 -8.14
C ASP A 260 -1.18 6.82 -7.17
N PRO A 261 -2.29 7.58 -7.27
CA PRO A 261 -3.40 7.40 -6.34
C PRO A 261 -4.11 6.06 -6.53
N MET A 262 -4.09 5.47 -7.72
CA MET A 262 -4.68 4.15 -7.95
C MET A 262 -3.85 3.06 -7.26
N VAL A 263 -2.52 3.12 -7.34
CA VAL A 263 -1.63 2.21 -6.60
C VAL A 263 -1.88 2.33 -5.09
N MET A 264 -2.00 3.56 -4.59
CA MET A 264 -2.29 3.80 -3.18
C MET A 264 -3.63 3.20 -2.75
N VAL A 265 -4.71 3.50 -3.48
CA VAL A 265 -6.07 3.04 -3.13
C VAL A 265 -6.17 1.51 -3.20
N LEU A 266 -5.66 0.90 -4.27
CA LEU A 266 -5.67 -0.55 -4.43
C LEU A 266 -4.86 -1.24 -3.33
N GLY A 267 -3.68 -0.72 -2.99
CA GLY A 267 -2.88 -1.22 -1.87
C GLY A 267 -3.58 -1.08 -0.53
N SER A 268 -4.15 0.09 -0.24
CA SER A 268 -4.87 0.35 1.01
C SER A 268 -6.06 -0.60 1.19
N VAL A 269 -6.87 -0.75 0.14
CA VAL A 269 -8.05 -1.61 0.12
C VAL A 269 -7.65 -3.07 0.29
N ALA A 270 -6.65 -3.54 -0.47
CA ALA A 270 -6.16 -4.91 -0.37
C ALA A 270 -5.63 -5.22 1.03
N CYS A 271 -4.80 -4.35 1.62
CA CYS A 271 -4.30 -4.52 2.99
C CYS A 271 -5.43 -4.50 4.04
N SER A 272 -6.41 -3.62 3.88
CA SER A 272 -7.54 -3.51 4.81
C SER A 272 -8.43 -4.75 4.78
N ARG A 273 -8.82 -5.21 3.58
CA ARG A 273 -9.61 -6.44 3.39
C ARG A 273 -8.89 -7.67 3.90
N MET A 274 -7.59 -7.75 3.62
CA MET A 274 -6.72 -8.78 4.15
C MET A 274 -6.84 -8.85 5.69
N VAL A 275 -6.64 -7.73 6.42
CA VAL A 275 -6.76 -7.71 7.90
C VAL A 275 -8.17 -8.07 8.38
N MET A 276 -9.23 -7.58 7.73
CA MET A 276 -10.61 -7.85 8.12
C MET A 276 -11.01 -9.32 7.90
N ASN A 277 -10.70 -9.89 6.73
CA ASN A 277 -10.98 -11.29 6.39
C ASN A 277 -10.39 -12.24 7.43
N LEU A 278 -9.16 -11.99 7.87
CA LEU A 278 -8.52 -12.81 8.90
C LEU A 278 -9.28 -12.75 10.23
N ARG A 279 -9.74 -11.55 10.65
CA ARG A 279 -10.51 -11.39 11.89
C ARG A 279 -11.88 -12.04 11.80
N GLU A 280 -12.53 -11.95 10.66
CA GLU A 280 -13.81 -12.60 10.41
C GLU A 280 -13.68 -14.13 10.47
N VAL A 281 -12.66 -14.69 9.82
CA VAL A 281 -12.39 -16.14 9.85
C VAL A 281 -12.03 -16.62 11.26
N ALA A 282 -11.27 -15.83 12.02
CA ALA A 282 -10.94 -16.15 13.42
C ALA A 282 -12.15 -15.97 14.37
N GLY A 283 -13.10 -15.12 14.01
CA GLY A 283 -14.27 -14.78 14.83
C GLY A 283 -15.50 -15.68 14.60
N LYS A 284 -15.57 -16.39 13.48
CA LYS A 284 -16.65 -17.37 13.21
C LYS A 284 -16.43 -18.62 14.08
N PRO A 285 -17.28 -18.90 15.09
CA PRO A 285 -17.23 -20.19 15.77
C PRO A 285 -17.49 -21.28 14.73
N SER A 286 -16.61 -22.26 14.66
CA SER A 286 -16.83 -23.47 13.90
C SER A 286 -18.12 -24.13 14.39
N ILE A 287 -19.14 -24.16 13.53
CA ILE A 287 -20.45 -24.82 13.76
C ILE A 287 -20.30 -26.35 13.94
N THR A 288 -19.07 -26.87 13.95
CA THR A 288 -18.79 -28.27 14.24
C THR A 288 -17.71 -28.33 15.31
N THR A 289 -18.05 -29.03 16.38
CA THR A 289 -17.23 -29.43 17.54
C THR A 289 -17.37 -28.53 18.77
N THR A 290 -18.40 -28.89 19.56
CA THR A 290 -18.44 -28.82 21.02
C THR A 290 -17.07 -28.98 21.67
N GLY A 291 -16.68 -27.99 22.48
CA GLY A 291 -15.67 -28.13 23.52
C GLY A 291 -14.21 -27.98 23.05
N GLY A 292 -13.63 -26.80 23.31
CA GLY A 292 -12.20 -26.73 23.61
C GLY A 292 -11.27 -26.10 22.56
N VAL A 293 -11.54 -24.90 22.03
CA VAL A 293 -10.49 -24.11 21.34
C VAL A 293 -10.53 -22.61 21.68
N SER A 294 -11.01 -22.25 22.87
CA SER A 294 -10.87 -20.86 23.37
C SER A 294 -9.47 -20.56 23.95
N TYR A 295 -8.53 -21.51 23.90
CA TYR A 295 -7.29 -21.46 24.70
C TYR A 295 -6.06 -20.84 24.03
N VAL A 296 -6.05 -20.62 22.71
CA VAL A 296 -4.79 -20.23 22.01
C VAL A 296 -4.43 -18.74 22.19
N PHE A 297 -5.38 -17.87 22.54
CA PHE A 297 -5.08 -16.48 22.92
C PHE A 297 -5.04 -16.23 24.44
N GLU A 298 -5.54 -17.18 25.26
CA GLU A 298 -5.50 -17.11 26.73
C GLU A 298 -4.16 -17.63 27.31
N LEU A 299 -3.43 -18.50 26.60
CA LEU A 299 -2.13 -19.02 27.08
C LEU A 299 -1.04 -17.95 27.24
N GLN A 300 -1.19 -16.79 26.61
CA GLN A 300 -0.26 -15.67 26.80
C GLN A 300 -0.55 -14.87 28.10
N ARG A 301 -1.71 -15.07 28.74
CA ARG A 301 -2.07 -14.44 30.02
C ARG A 301 -1.78 -15.29 31.25
N VAL A 302 -1.89 -16.61 31.14
CA VAL A 302 -1.59 -17.50 32.28
C VAL A 302 -0.09 -17.59 32.55
N ALA A 303 0.75 -17.45 31.51
CA ALA A 303 2.20 -17.45 31.68
C ALA A 303 2.75 -16.16 32.32
N SER A 304 2.07 -15.00 32.16
CA SER A 304 2.51 -13.73 32.75
C SER A 304 1.90 -13.42 34.13
N ALA A 305 0.94 -14.23 34.59
CA ALA A 305 0.28 -14.05 35.88
C ALA A 305 0.84 -14.94 37.01
N ARG A 306 1.94 -15.67 36.75
CA ARG A 306 2.52 -16.64 37.69
C ARG A 306 3.92 -16.26 38.20
N GLU A 307 4.40 -15.05 37.91
CA GLU A 307 5.70 -14.55 38.37
C GLU A 307 5.60 -13.52 39.51
N ASP A 308 4.55 -13.58 40.34
CA ASP A 308 4.56 -12.94 41.67
C ASP A 308 4.49 -14.02 42.76
N PRO A 309 5.62 -14.51 43.29
CA PRO A 309 5.66 -15.08 44.62
C PRO A 309 5.80 -13.95 45.64
N LEU A 310 4.73 -13.76 46.42
CA LEU A 310 4.79 -13.15 47.76
C LEU A 310 6.03 -13.66 48.51
N HIS A 311 6.83 -12.74 49.02
CA HIS A 311 7.65 -13.00 50.21
C HIS A 311 7.09 -12.17 51.37
N ILE A 312 6.50 -12.91 52.30
CA ILE A 312 6.41 -12.58 53.73
C ILE A 312 7.83 -12.48 54.29
#